data_AF-A0A830B2V3-F1
#
_entry.id   AF-A0A830B2V3-F1
#
_cell.length_a   1.000
_cell.length_b   1.000
_cell.length_c   1.000
_cell.angle_alpha   90.00
_cell.angle_beta   90.00
_cell.angle_gamma   90.00
#
_symmetry.space_group_name_H-M   'P 1'
#
loop_
_entity.id
_entity.type
_entity.pdbx_description
1 polymer ?
#
loop_
_entity_poly.entity_id
_entity_poly.type
_entity_poly.pdbx_seq_one_letter_code
_entity_poly.pdbx_strand_id
1 'polypeptide(L)'
;MTDEWYTGVLARIRINAFRIELAVGSYEDLLSSAAASVSAEGAVGSAVYVLPSLYNHDCDPNVNILWTESVDAKMKALRDIEEGEELRICYIDASMDYEARQMILSEGFGFQCKCLRCVSKD
;
A
#
# COMPACT_ATOMS: atom_id res chain seq x y z
N MET A 1 -26.45 -13.19 -14.88
CA MET A 1 -25.37 -12.29 -14.42
C MET A 1 -25.31 -11.14 -15.42
N THR A 2 -25.36 -9.88 -14.98
CA THR A 2 -25.38 -8.72 -15.88
C THR A 2 -23.96 -8.18 -16.10
N ASP A 3 -23.74 -7.50 -17.21
CA ASP A 3 -22.46 -6.82 -17.51
C ASP A 3 -22.09 -5.78 -16.44
N GLU A 4 -23.10 -5.11 -15.88
CA GLU A 4 -22.94 -4.16 -14.78
C GLU A 4 -22.41 -4.84 -13.51
N TRP A 5 -22.95 -6.02 -13.16
CA TRP A 5 -22.48 -6.77 -12.00
C TRP A 5 -21.01 -7.18 -12.18
N TYR A 6 -20.66 -7.69 -13.36
CA TYR A 6 -19.31 -8.14 -13.66
C TYR A 6 -18.30 -6.99 -13.60
N THR A 7 -18.65 -5.86 -14.24
CA THR A 7 -17.86 -4.63 -14.20
C THR A 7 -17.68 -4.13 -12.76
N GLY A 8 -18.74 -4.14 -11.96
CA GLY A 8 -18.69 -3.71 -10.56
C GLY A 8 -17.78 -4.59 -9.68
N VAL A 9 -17.79 -5.91 -9.89
CA VAL A 9 -16.90 -6.83 -9.17
C VAL A 9 -15.45 -6.60 -9.56
N LEU A 10 -15.15 -6.51 -10.86
CA LEU A 10 -13.77 -6.28 -11.31
C LEU A 10 -13.22 -4.93 -10.86
N ALA A 11 -14.03 -3.87 -10.86
CA ALA A 11 -13.61 -2.56 -10.37
C ALA A 11 -13.22 -2.61 -8.88
N ARG A 12 -14.02 -3.32 -8.06
CA ARG A 12 -13.72 -3.51 -6.63
C ARG A 12 -12.46 -4.32 -6.42
N ILE A 13 -12.27 -5.42 -7.16
CA ILE A 13 -11.05 -6.22 -7.09
C ILE A 13 -9.84 -5.37 -7.49
N ARG A 14 -9.91 -4.60 -8.58
CA ARG A 14 -8.81 -3.76 -9.07
C ARG A 14 -8.33 -2.76 -8.02
N ILE A 15 -9.24 -2.06 -7.34
CA ILE A 15 -8.90 -1.01 -6.36
C ILE A 15 -8.43 -1.59 -5.01
N ASN A 16 -8.80 -2.84 -4.71
CA ASN A 16 -8.53 -3.48 -3.42
C ASN A 16 -7.50 -4.61 -3.48
N ALA A 17 -6.93 -4.87 -4.65
CA ALA A 17 -5.90 -5.89 -4.81
C ALA A 17 -4.54 -5.34 -4.34
N PHE A 18 -3.94 -6.03 -3.39
CA PHE A 18 -2.60 -5.78 -2.90
C PHE A 18 -1.60 -6.67 -3.62
N ARG A 19 -0.49 -6.09 -4.07
CA ARG A 19 0.68 -6.85 -4.49
C ARG A 19 1.35 -7.43 -3.24
N ILE A 20 1.52 -8.74 -3.20
CA ILE A 20 2.16 -9.43 -2.08
C ILE A 20 3.65 -9.53 -2.36
N GLU A 21 4.44 -8.92 -1.48
CA GLU A 21 5.90 -8.98 -1.51
C GLU A 21 6.36 -9.81 -0.32
N LEU A 22 6.87 -11.03 -0.60
CA LEU A 22 7.44 -11.89 0.43
C LEU A 22 8.92 -11.52 0.62
N ALA A 23 9.32 -11.22 1.84
CA ALA A 23 10.73 -11.14 2.18
C ALA A 23 11.32 -12.56 2.07
N VAL A 24 12.09 -12.80 1.02
CA VAL A 24 12.81 -14.06 0.85
C VAL A 24 14.01 -14.05 1.81
N GLY A 25 13.83 -14.51 3.05
CA GLY A 25 14.93 -14.71 4.00
C GLY A 25 14.57 -14.60 5.48
N SER A 26 15.12 -15.49 6.30
CA SER A 26 14.94 -15.56 7.76
C SER A 26 15.35 -14.27 8.48
N TYR A 27 14.66 -13.98 9.59
CA TYR A 27 14.72 -12.79 10.46
C TYR A 27 16.08 -12.34 11.07
N GLU A 28 17.23 -12.88 10.66
CA GLU A 28 18.51 -12.66 11.39
C GLU A 28 19.37 -11.49 10.91
N ASP A 29 19.16 -10.91 9.71
CA ASP A 29 20.04 -9.84 9.23
C ASP A 29 19.30 -8.51 9.01
N LEU A 30 19.53 -7.55 9.93
CA LEU A 30 19.08 -6.16 9.80
C LEU A 30 19.55 -5.51 8.48
N LEU A 31 20.66 -5.99 7.92
CA LEU A 31 21.17 -5.61 6.60
C LEU A 31 20.27 -6.09 5.46
N SER A 32 19.63 -7.25 5.60
CA SER A 32 18.68 -7.79 4.61
C SER A 32 17.40 -6.96 4.54
N SER A 33 16.99 -6.30 5.62
CA SER A 33 15.80 -5.41 5.61
C SER A 33 16.04 -4.13 4.80
N ALA A 34 17.27 -3.60 4.83
CA ALA A 34 17.68 -2.45 4.02
C ALA A 34 17.94 -2.84 2.55
N ALA A 35 18.46 -4.06 2.31
CA ALA A 35 18.65 -4.58 0.96
C ALA A 35 17.32 -4.96 0.29
N ALA A 36 16.39 -5.60 1.01
CA ALA A 36 15.07 -5.97 0.51
C ALA A 36 14.20 -4.74 0.13
N SER A 37 14.44 -3.59 0.77
CA SER A 37 13.81 -2.33 0.37
C SER A 37 14.39 -1.75 -0.93
N VAL A 38 15.57 -2.22 -1.36
CA VAL A 38 16.21 -1.86 -2.64
C VAL A 38 15.99 -2.93 -3.72
N SER A 39 15.76 -4.19 -3.33
CA SER A 39 15.59 -5.33 -4.23
C SER A 39 14.19 -5.96 -4.12
N ALA A 40 13.15 -5.19 -4.42
CA ALA A 40 11.77 -5.69 -4.53
C ALA A 40 11.58 -6.48 -5.85
N GLU A 41 12.27 -7.61 -5.99
CA GLU A 41 12.07 -8.59 -7.07
C GLU A 41 11.57 -9.91 -6.48
N GLY A 42 10.41 -9.87 -5.81
CA GLY A 42 9.81 -11.03 -5.17
C GLY A 42 8.30 -10.92 -5.01
N ALA A 43 7.60 -10.40 -6.02
CA ALA A 43 6.14 -10.39 -5.99
C ALA A 43 5.62 -11.81 -6.25
N VAL A 44 4.94 -12.37 -5.24
CA VAL A 44 4.45 -13.77 -5.30
C VAL A 44 3.00 -13.84 -5.82
N GLY A 45 2.28 -12.71 -5.84
CA GLY A 45 0.95 -12.61 -6.43
C GLY A 45 0.18 -11.37 -6.00
N SER A 46 -1.13 -11.38 -6.25
CA SER A 46 -2.07 -10.36 -5.78
C SER A 46 -3.19 -10.99 -4.96
N ALA A 47 -3.60 -10.32 -3.89
CA ALA A 47 -4.72 -10.76 -3.05
C ALA A 47 -5.55 -9.58 -2.56
N VAL A 48 -6.81 -9.85 -2.21
CA VAL A 48 -7.71 -8.88 -1.60
C VAL A 48 -7.80 -9.16 -0.11
N TYR A 49 -7.44 -8.16 0.71
CA TYR A 49 -7.54 -8.25 2.17
C TYR A 49 -8.55 -7.23 2.67
N VAL A 50 -9.68 -7.71 3.18
CA VAL A 50 -10.82 -6.86 3.56
C VAL A 50 -10.45 -5.77 4.56
N LEU A 51 -9.64 -6.09 5.58
CA LEU A 51 -9.25 -5.09 6.59
C LEU A 51 -8.26 -4.04 6.03
N PRO A 52 -7.14 -4.42 5.40
CA PRO A 52 -6.27 -3.49 4.69
C PRO A 52 -6.98 -2.58 3.67
N SER A 53 -8.00 -3.09 2.98
CA SER A 53 -8.83 -2.33 2.04
C SER A 53 -9.60 -1.16 2.65
N LEU A 54 -9.69 -1.06 3.99
CA LEU A 54 -10.36 0.04 4.69
C LEU A 54 -9.42 1.21 5.02
N TYR A 55 -8.10 1.02 4.94
CA TYR A 55 -7.14 2.08 5.28
C TYR A 55 -6.97 3.04 4.11
N ASN A 56 -7.10 4.33 4.39
CA ASN A 56 -6.90 5.38 3.40
C ASN A 56 -5.41 5.59 3.08
N HIS A 57 -5.18 6.29 1.97
CA HIS A 57 -3.85 6.63 1.50
C HIS A 57 -3.22 7.82 2.23
N ASP A 58 -1.94 7.73 2.53
CA ASP A 58 -1.04 8.87 2.77
C ASP A 58 0.30 8.62 2.06
N CYS A 59 0.94 9.67 1.52
CA CYS A 59 2.29 9.55 0.95
C CYS A 59 3.39 9.47 2.03
N ASP A 60 3.03 9.80 3.28
CA ASP A 60 3.84 9.60 4.48
C ASP A 60 3.01 8.86 5.54
N PRO A 61 2.79 7.54 5.36
CA PRO A 61 1.86 6.77 6.18
C PRO A 61 2.35 6.58 7.61
N ASN A 62 1.42 6.32 8.54
CA ASN A 62 1.75 5.94 9.92
C ASN A 62 1.82 4.41 10.13
N VAL A 63 1.31 3.63 9.17
CA VAL A 63 1.39 2.16 9.20
C VAL A 63 1.85 1.59 7.86
N ASN A 64 2.54 0.46 7.91
CA ASN A 64 2.91 -0.32 6.73
C ASN A 64 2.34 -1.75 6.82
N ILE A 65 2.11 -2.37 5.66
CA ILE A 65 1.70 -3.76 5.55
C ILE A 65 2.95 -4.62 5.34
N LEU A 66 3.06 -5.70 6.10
CA LEU A 66 4.07 -6.72 5.95
C LEU A 66 3.38 -8.05 5.67
N TRP A 67 3.84 -8.79 4.66
CA TRP A 67 3.35 -10.14 4.39
C TRP A 67 4.28 -11.18 5.01
N THR A 68 3.70 -12.13 5.75
CA THR A 68 4.42 -13.31 6.23
C THR A 68 4.59 -14.34 5.12
N GLU A 69 5.43 -15.35 5.32
CA GLU A 69 5.56 -16.50 4.41
C GLU A 69 4.22 -17.22 4.17
N SER A 70 3.32 -17.21 5.17
CA SER A 70 1.93 -17.72 5.06
C SER A 70 0.98 -16.79 4.31
N VAL A 71 1.47 -15.67 3.77
CA VAL A 71 0.69 -14.65 3.06
C VAL A 71 -0.33 -13.94 3.95
N ASP A 72 -0.08 -13.92 5.27
CA ASP A 72 -0.87 -13.14 6.21
C ASP A 72 -0.39 -11.68 6.20
N ALA A 73 -1.34 -10.74 6.12
CA ALA A 73 -1.05 -9.32 6.22
C ALA A 73 -0.92 -8.90 7.70
N LYS A 74 0.24 -8.37 8.08
CA LYS A 74 0.51 -7.75 9.38
C LYS A 74 0.65 -6.24 9.23
N MET A 75 -0.02 -5.49 10.10
CA MET A 75 0.14 -4.04 10.17
C MET A 75 1.27 -3.70 11.15
N LYS A 76 2.21 -2.88 10.72
CA LYS A 76 3.30 -2.37 11.57
C LYS A 76 3.23 -0.85 11.62
N ALA A 77 3.21 -0.29 12.82
CA ALA A 77 3.35 1.15 13.02
C ALA A 77 4.75 1.63 12.61
N LEU A 78 4.82 2.75 11.90
CA LEU A 78 6.07 3.39 11.45
C LEU A 78 6.55 4.47 12.41
N ARG A 79 5.67 4.94 13.28
CA ARG A 79 5.89 5.91 14.36
C ARG A 79 4.86 5.69 15.46
N ASP A 80 4.97 6.44 16.54
CA ASP A 80 3.92 6.49 17.55
C ASP A 80 2.61 7.03 16.94
N ILE A 81 1.49 6.44 17.35
CA ILE A 81 0.15 6.72 16.84
C ILE A 81 -0.75 7.00 18.04
N GLU A 82 -1.37 8.17 18.04
CA GLU A 82 -2.25 8.60 19.13
C GLU A 82 -3.63 7.97 19.04
N GLU A 83 -4.34 7.87 20.17
CA GLU A 83 -5.72 7.39 20.18
C GLU A 83 -6.62 8.28 19.31
N GLY A 84 -7.39 7.64 18.42
CA GLY A 84 -8.27 8.34 17.47
C GLY A 84 -7.57 8.83 16.20
N GLU A 85 -6.24 8.67 16.09
CA GLU A 85 -5.53 8.94 14.84
C GLU A 85 -5.90 7.89 13.77
N GLU A 86 -6.19 8.35 12.55
CA GLU A 86 -6.51 7.47 11.42
C GLU A 86 -5.28 6.69 10.98
N LEU A 87 -5.42 5.36 10.86
CA LEU A 87 -4.39 4.52 10.26
C LEU A 87 -4.39 4.67 8.74
N ARG A 88 -3.25 5.04 8.18
CA ARG A 88 -3.07 5.23 6.73
C ARG A 88 -1.88 4.45 6.21
N ILE A 89 -2.05 3.90 5.00
CA ILE A 89 -1.01 3.16 4.26
C ILE A 89 -0.61 3.94 3.01
N CYS A 90 0.54 3.62 2.41
CA CYS A 90 0.88 4.13 1.08
C CYS A 90 0.40 3.16 0.00
N TYR A 91 -0.31 3.65 -1.02
CA TYR A 91 -0.84 2.82 -2.11
C TYR A 91 0.15 2.71 -3.30
N ILE A 92 1.13 3.60 -3.33
CA ILE A 92 2.01 3.85 -4.48
C ILE A 92 3.46 3.94 -4.01
N ASP A 93 4.40 4.02 -4.95
CA ASP A 93 5.76 4.42 -4.63
C ASP A 93 5.80 5.93 -4.29
N ALA A 94 6.03 6.24 -3.01
CA ALA A 94 6.07 7.62 -2.52
C ALA A 94 7.39 8.34 -2.82
N SER A 95 8.38 7.68 -3.43
CA SER A 95 9.62 8.30 -3.89
C SER A 95 9.46 9.08 -5.21
N MET A 96 8.35 8.83 -5.92
CA MET A 96 7.97 9.56 -7.13
C MET A 96 7.72 11.06 -6.84
N ASP A 97 7.89 11.90 -7.86
CA ASP A 97 7.57 13.32 -7.78
C ASP A 97 6.06 13.58 -7.55
N TYR A 98 5.74 14.78 -7.11
CA TYR A 98 4.38 15.20 -6.79
C TYR A 98 3.38 14.95 -7.93
N GLU A 99 3.78 15.24 -9.18
CA GLU A 99 2.91 15.15 -10.35
C GLU A 99 2.57 13.70 -10.67
N ALA A 100 3.57 12.81 -10.65
CA ALA A 100 3.39 11.38 -10.83
C ALA A 100 2.50 10.78 -9.74
N ARG A 101 2.72 11.14 -8.46
CA ARG A 101 1.88 10.65 -7.35
C ARG A 101 0.41 11.06 -7.52
N GLN A 102 0.13 12.32 -7.85
CA GLN A 102 -1.24 12.80 -8.07
C GLN A 102 -1.90 12.15 -9.28
N MET A 103 -1.16 11.97 -10.38
CA MET A 103 -1.66 11.30 -11.58
C MET A 103 -2.08 9.86 -11.29
N ILE A 104 -1.20 9.07 -10.64
CA ILE A 104 -1.50 7.65 -10.32
C ILE A 104 -2.72 7.55 -9.40
N LEU A 105 -2.83 8.41 -8.38
CA LEU A 105 -3.94 8.36 -7.44
C LEU A 105 -5.26 8.80 -8.08
N SER A 106 -5.23 9.81 -8.94
CA SER A 106 -6.43 10.30 -9.62
C SER A 106 -6.94 9.33 -10.69
N GLU A 107 -6.06 8.77 -11.53
CA GLU A 107 -6.44 7.82 -12.58
C GLU A 107 -6.65 6.39 -12.06
N GLY A 108 -5.87 5.98 -11.06
CA GLY A 108 -5.89 4.64 -10.48
C GLY A 108 -7.04 4.45 -9.50
N PHE A 109 -7.21 5.42 -8.60
CA PHE A 109 -8.09 5.32 -7.42
C PHE A 109 -9.21 6.37 -7.40
N GLY A 110 -9.18 7.36 -8.30
CA GLY A 110 -10.26 8.35 -8.43
C GLY A 110 -10.23 9.47 -7.40
N PHE A 111 -9.08 9.77 -6.77
CA PHE A 111 -8.96 10.87 -5.80
C PHE A 111 -7.67 11.68 -5.93
N GLN A 112 -7.68 12.90 -5.37
CA GLN A 112 -6.48 13.74 -5.24
C GLN A 112 -5.96 13.68 -3.80
N CYS A 113 -4.67 13.37 -3.63
CA CYS A 113 -4.06 13.29 -2.31
C CYS A 113 -3.83 14.68 -1.72
N LYS A 114 -4.16 14.83 -0.44
CA LYS A 114 -4.02 16.10 0.31
C LYS A 114 -3.15 15.93 1.56
N CYS A 115 -2.31 14.90 1.60
CA CYS A 115 -1.34 14.72 2.67
C CYS A 115 -0.32 15.86 2.71
N LEU A 116 0.45 15.96 3.80
CA LEU A 116 1.43 17.03 3.99
C LEU A 116 2.44 17.12 2.84
N ARG A 117 2.98 15.99 2.39
CA ARG A 117 3.93 15.93 1.25
C ARG A 117 3.31 16.47 -0.04
N CYS A 118 2.05 16.14 -0.31
CA CYS A 118 1.35 16.65 -1.49
C CYS A 118 0.96 18.13 -1.36
N VAL A 119 0.66 18.62 -0.16
CA VAL A 119 0.39 20.05 0.08
C VAL A 119 1.66 20.88 -0.12
N SER A 120 2.81 20.39 0.33
CA SER A 120 4.11 21.04 0.13
C SER A 120 4.68 20.88 -1.28
N LYS A 121 4.08 20.00 -2.11
CA LYS A 121 4.60 19.59 -3.42
C LYS A 121 6.04 19.04 -3.34
N ASP A 122 6.33 18.36 -2.24
CA ASP A 122 7.53 17.54 -2.03
C ASP A 122 7.32 16.19 -2.72
#